data_AF-A0A344J6F6-F1
#
_entry.id   AF-A0A344J6F6-F1
#
_cell.length_a   1.000
_cell.length_b   1.000
_cell.length_c   1.000
_cell.angle_alpha   90.00
_cell.angle_beta   90.00
_cell.angle_gamma   90.00
#
_symmetry.space_group_name_H-M   'P 1'
#
loop_
_entity.id
_entity.type
_entity.pdbx_description
1 polymer ?
#
loop_
_entity_poly.entity_id
_entity_poly.type
_entity_poly.pdbx_seq_one_letter_code
_entity_poly.pdbx_strand_id
1 'polypeptide(L)'
;MPIYAFACDACGHHFDKLQKLSDADPTICPHCGAEGGVRRQLTAPSFRLAGGGWYETDFKKDGDKKRNLAGEGGEGAKPAAASESKPASPAPAAKGD
;
A
#
# COMPACT_ATOMS: atom_id res chain seq x y z
N MET A 1 14.50 -13.02 -1.56
CA MET A 1 14.66 -12.47 -0.20
C MET A 1 13.48 -11.55 0.06
N PRO A 2 12.54 -11.91 0.94
CA PRO A 2 11.42 -11.03 1.28
C PRO A 2 11.89 -9.69 1.86
N ILE A 3 11.06 -8.67 1.67
CA ILE A 3 11.19 -7.37 2.34
C ILE A 3 10.24 -7.39 3.53
N TYR A 4 10.75 -7.08 4.72
CA TYR A 4 9.93 -6.91 5.92
C TYR A 4 9.99 -5.46 6.39
N ALA A 5 8.82 -4.94 6.76
CA ALA A 5 8.68 -3.64 7.38
C ALA A 5 8.87 -3.77 8.90
N PHE A 6 9.51 -2.78 9.52
CA PHE A 6 9.73 -2.68 10.95
C PHE A 6 9.36 -1.29 11.46
N ALA A 7 9.02 -1.20 12.74
CA ALA A 7 8.83 0.06 13.44
C ALA A 7 9.60 0.03 14.76
N CYS A 8 10.19 1.17 15.12
CA CYS A 8 10.84 1.37 16.40
C CYS A 8 9.88 2.07 17.38
N ASP A 9 9.68 1.47 18.54
CA ASP A 9 8.81 2.02 19.59
C ASP A 9 9.43 3.25 20.29
N ALA A 10 10.76 3.38 20.26
CA ALA A 10 11.46 4.48 20.94
C ALA A 10 11.39 5.82 20.18
N CYS A 11 11.46 5.79 18.85
CA CYS A 11 11.48 7.01 18.03
C CYS A 11 10.37 7.07 16.97
N GLY A 12 9.54 6.02 16.84
CA GLY A 12 8.49 5.94 15.83
C GLY A 12 8.99 5.76 14.40
N HIS A 13 10.30 5.50 14.20
CA HIS A 13 10.85 5.34 12.86
C HIS A 13 10.39 4.03 12.22
N HIS A 14 9.88 4.11 11.00
CA HIS A 14 9.50 2.97 10.17
C HIS A 14 10.54 2.73 9.09
N PHE A 15 10.93 1.47 8.89
CA PHE A 15 11.95 1.12 7.88
C PHE A 15 11.74 -0.28 7.33
N ASP A 16 12.23 -0.51 6.12
CA ASP A 16 12.16 -1.79 5.43
C ASP A 16 13.53 -2.46 5.36
N LYS A 17 13.56 -3.79 5.42
CA LYS A 17 14.80 -4.58 5.33
C LYS A 17 14.58 -5.84 4.50
N LEU A 18 15.51 -6.12 3.58
CA LEU A 18 15.62 -7.44 2.95
C LEU A 18 16.16 -8.43 4.00
N GLN A 19 15.42 -9.50 4.27
CA GLN A 19 15.82 -10.49 5.27
C GLN A 19 15.29 -11.88 4.89
N LYS A 20 16.03 -12.95 5.22
CA LYS A 20 15.52 -14.32 5.03
C LYS A 20 14.39 -14.56 6.03
N LEU A 21 13.51 -15.51 5.71
CA LEU A 21 12.47 -15.93 6.65
C LEU A 21 13.07 -16.51 7.96
N SER A 22 14.24 -17.14 7.86
CA SER A 22 14.91 -17.79 9.00
C SER A 22 15.84 -16.86 9.81
N ASP A 23 16.09 -15.64 9.35
CA ASP A 23 16.96 -14.72 10.07
C ASP A 23 16.18 -14.08 11.24
N ALA A 24 16.87 -13.84 12.36
CA ALA A 24 16.32 -13.12 13.50
C ALA A 24 15.98 -11.66 13.17
N ASP A 25 14.96 -11.13 13.82
CA ASP A 25 14.57 -9.72 13.66
C ASP A 25 15.65 -8.76 14.20
N PRO A 26 15.81 -7.58 13.58
CA PRO A 26 16.76 -6.59 14.04
C PRO A 26 16.40 -6.09 15.44
N THR A 27 17.40 -6.03 16.31
CA THR A 27 17.25 -5.50 17.66
C THR A 27 17.62 -4.02 17.75
N ILE A 28 18.37 -3.49 16.80
CA ILE A 28 18.88 -2.10 16.84
C ILE A 28 18.12 -1.25 15.82
N CYS A 29 17.64 -0.09 16.25
CA CYS A 29 17.04 0.88 15.34
C CYS A 29 18.12 1.61 14.51
N PRO A 30 18.04 1.60 13.17
CA PRO A 30 19.03 2.27 12.31
C PRO A 30 18.99 3.80 12.39
N HIS A 31 17.91 4.38 12.93
CA HIS A 31 17.72 5.83 13.00
C HIS A 31 18.22 6.43 14.32
N CYS A 32 17.84 5.85 15.46
CA CYS A 32 18.19 6.39 16.78
C CYS A 32 19.21 5.55 17.56
N GLY A 33 19.57 4.35 17.09
CA GLY A 33 20.51 3.46 17.78
C GLY A 33 19.96 2.78 19.04
N ALA A 34 18.69 2.94 19.36
CA ALA A 34 18.07 2.25 20.50
C ALA A 34 18.17 0.73 20.33
N GLU A 35 18.51 0.05 21.43
CA GLU A 35 18.53 -1.40 21.53
C GLU A 35 17.17 -1.92 22.04
N GLY A 36 16.59 -2.87 21.32
CA GLY A 36 15.25 -3.39 21.58
C GLY A 36 14.12 -2.48 21.06
N GLY A 37 12.87 -2.93 21.24
CA GLY A 37 11.68 -2.17 20.82
C GLY A 37 11.54 -2.00 19.31
N VAL A 38 12.19 -2.85 18.52
CA VAL A 38 12.00 -2.91 17.06
C VAL A 38 11.07 -4.09 16.76
N ARG A 39 9.91 -3.79 16.17
CA ARG A 39 8.85 -4.77 15.89
C ARG A 39 8.57 -4.87 14.40
N ARG A 40 8.50 -6.10 13.89
CA ARG A 40 8.04 -6.37 12.52
C ARG A 40 6.60 -5.90 12.35
N GLN A 41 6.34 -5.11 11.33
CA GLN A 41 5.01 -4.66 10.96
C GLN A 41 4.37 -5.66 10.01
N LEU A 42 3.15 -6.07 10.34
CA LEU A 42 2.27 -6.74 9.40
C LEU A 42 1.57 -5.67 8.57
N THR A 43 1.86 -5.64 7.27
CA THR A 43 1.16 -4.78 6.32
C THR A 43 0.00 -5.55 5.72
N ALA A 44 -1.02 -4.84 5.21
CA ALA A 44 -2.13 -5.45 4.48
C ALA A 44 -1.84 -5.40 2.97
N PRO A 45 -1.16 -6.40 2.38
CA PRO A 45 -0.93 -6.40 0.95
C PRO A 45 -2.26 -6.60 0.22
N SER A 46 -2.49 -5.83 -0.84
CA SER A 46 -3.53 -6.12 -1.82
C SER A 46 -2.91 -6.93 -2.94
N PHE A 47 -3.43 -8.14 -3.19
CA PHE A 47 -3.05 -8.94 -4.34
C PHE A 47 -4.30 -9.29 -5.15
N ARG A 48 -4.12 -9.43 -6.46
CA ARG A 48 -5.13 -9.88 -7.41
C ARG A 48 -4.50 -10.98 -8.24
N LEU A 49 -5.24 -12.04 -8.49
CA LEU A 49 -4.80 -13.15 -9.32
C LEU A 49 -5.33 -12.90 -10.73
N ALA A 50 -4.49 -13.09 -11.75
CA ALA A 50 -4.93 -13.06 -13.15
C ALA A 50 -4.89 -14.49 -13.70
N GLY A 51 -5.95 -14.92 -14.38
CA GLY A 51 -6.03 -16.26 -14.98
C GLY A 51 -7.42 -16.88 -14.88
N GLY A 52 -7.66 -17.99 -15.59
CA GLY A 52 -8.96 -18.67 -15.63
C GLY A 52 -9.27 -19.54 -14.41
N GLY A 53 -8.77 -19.17 -13.23
CA GLY A 53 -8.97 -19.92 -11.99
C GLY A 53 -10.24 -19.48 -11.26
N TRP A 54 -10.71 -20.35 -10.36
CA TRP A 54 -11.96 -20.18 -9.60
C TRP A 54 -12.17 -18.78 -8.98
N TYR A 55 -11.11 -18.13 -8.49
CA TYR A 55 -11.17 -16.79 -7.90
C TYR A 55 -11.49 -15.67 -8.90
N GLU A 56 -11.11 -15.83 -10.17
CA GLU A 56 -11.39 -14.85 -11.21
C GLU A 56 -12.67 -15.20 -11.99
N THR A 57 -12.86 -16.46 -12.39
CA THR A 57 -13.92 -16.82 -13.36
C THR A 57 -15.22 -17.32 -12.76
N ASP A 58 -15.18 -17.98 -11.59
CA ASP A 58 -16.31 -18.80 -11.12
C ASP A 58 -17.17 -18.12 -10.04
N PHE A 59 -16.61 -17.15 -9.30
CA PHE A 59 -17.37 -16.35 -8.34
C PHE A 59 -18.17 -15.21 -8.94
N LYS A 60 -17.95 -14.89 -10.22
CA LYS A 60 -18.61 -13.77 -10.88
C LYS A 60 -19.91 -14.28 -11.47
N LYS A 61 -21.02 -13.62 -11.12
CA LYS A 61 -22.34 -13.93 -11.69
C LYS A 61 -22.25 -13.92 -13.22
N ASP A 62 -23.04 -14.78 -13.86
CA ASP A 62 -23.10 -14.88 -15.31
C ASP A 62 -23.26 -13.49 -15.95
N GLY A 63 -22.22 -13.04 -16.67
CA GLY A 63 -22.18 -11.75 -17.36
C GLY A 63 -21.30 -10.67 -16.70
N ASP A 64 -20.87 -10.81 -15.45
CA ASP A 64 -20.02 -9.83 -14.76
C ASP A 64 -18.52 -10.00 -15.11
N LYS A 65 -18.19 -9.74 -16.38
CA LYS A 65 -16.80 -9.78 -16.88
C LYS A 65 -16.04 -8.47 -16.69
N LYS A 66 -16.70 -7.39 -16.23
CA LYS A 66 -16.15 -6.02 -16.17
C LYS A 66 -14.96 -5.84 -15.22
N ARG A 67 -14.65 -6.85 -14.40
CA ARG A 67 -13.55 -6.87 -13.43
C ARG A 67 -12.70 -8.14 -13.53
N ASN A 68 -12.79 -8.86 -14.64
CA ASN A 68 -11.92 -10.01 -14.90
C ASN A 68 -10.56 -9.52 -15.37
N LEU A 69 -9.52 -10.00 -14.69
CA LEU A 69 -8.14 -9.85 -15.17
C LEU A 69 -7.76 -10.97 -16.15
N ALA A 70 -8.63 -11.98 -16.33
CA ALA A 70 -8.46 -13.06 -17.29
C ALA A 70 -9.06 -12.71 -18.67
N GLY A 71 -8.21 -12.50 -19.68
CA GLY A 71 -8.56 -12.22 -21.08
C GLY A 71 -7.69 -11.14 -21.73
N GLU A 72 -7.72 -11.03 -23.06
CA GLU A 72 -6.90 -10.07 -23.85
C GLU A 72 -7.20 -8.57 -23.58
N GLY A 73 -8.16 -8.25 -22.71
CA GLY A 73 -8.50 -6.88 -22.30
C GLY A 73 -7.81 -6.38 -21.02
N GLY A 74 -6.75 -7.05 -20.57
CA GLY A 74 -6.02 -6.76 -19.33
C GLY A 74 -5.00 -5.61 -19.40
N GLU A 75 -5.12 -4.69 -20.36
CA GLU A 75 -4.26 -3.51 -20.40
C GLU A 75 -4.77 -2.44 -19.42
N GLY A 76 -4.20 -2.48 -18.22
CA GLY A 76 -3.98 -1.33 -17.34
C GLY A 76 -5.11 -0.33 -17.17
N ALA A 77 -6.06 -0.61 -16.28
CA ALA A 77 -6.75 0.48 -15.57
C ALA A 77 -5.74 1.14 -14.61
N LYS A 78 -4.97 2.09 -15.16
CA LYS A 78 -4.13 3.03 -14.41
C LYS A 78 -4.94 3.56 -13.21
N PRO A 79 -4.40 3.56 -11.98
CA PRO A 79 -5.12 4.12 -10.85
C PRO A 79 -5.36 5.61 -11.16
N ALA A 80 -6.62 5.99 -11.29
CA ALA A 80 -6.99 7.39 -11.25
C ALA A 80 -6.62 7.87 -9.84
N ALA A 81 -5.54 8.65 -9.77
CA ALA A 81 -5.19 9.43 -8.60
C ALA A 81 -6.38 10.33 -8.27
N ALA A 82 -7.21 9.91 -7.32
CA ALA A 82 -8.15 10.77 -6.64
C ALA A 82 -7.52 11.13 -5.30
N SER A 83 -6.72 12.20 -5.30
CA SER A 83 -6.59 13.17 -4.20
C SER A 83 -5.42 14.11 -4.50
N GLU A 84 -5.69 15.20 -5.20
CA GLU A 84 -5.11 16.47 -4.81
C GLU A 84 -6.26 17.43 -4.50
N SER A 85 -6.41 17.64 -3.19
CA SER A 85 -7.13 18.72 -2.58
C SER A 85 -6.77 20.04 -3.26
N LYS A 86 -7.75 20.72 -3.84
CA LYS A 86 -7.67 22.15 -4.07
C LYS A 86 -8.25 22.82 -2.82
N PRO A 87 -7.46 23.43 -1.92
CA PRO A 87 -8.02 24.31 -0.92
C PRO A 87 -8.50 25.57 -1.65
N ALA A 88 -9.82 25.71 -1.74
CA ALA A 88 -10.43 27.02 -1.91
C ALA A 88 -10.17 27.80 -0.61
N SER A 89 -9.11 28.60 -0.60
CA SER A 89 -8.91 29.60 0.45
C SER A 89 -9.95 30.71 0.27
N PRO A 90 -10.63 31.15 1.34
CA PRO A 90 -11.65 32.19 1.28
C PRO A 90 -11.12 33.61 1.53
N ALA A 91 -11.94 34.58 1.10
CA ALA A 91 -12.15 35.96 1.63
C ALA A 91 -11.19 37.09 1.18
N PRO A 92 -11.57 38.39 1.27
CA PRO A 92 -12.90 39.05 1.31
C PRO A 92 -13.02 40.30 0.36
N ALA A 93 -14.08 41.07 0.55
CA ALA A 93 -14.65 42.14 -0.29
C ALA A 93 -14.03 43.56 -0.20
N ALA A 94 -14.46 44.40 -1.17
CA ALA A 94 -14.79 45.84 -1.12
C ALA A 94 -13.75 46.93 -1.46
N LYS A 95 -14.12 47.73 -2.49
CA LYS A 95 -13.98 49.20 -2.75
C LYS A 95 -13.92 49.38 -4.28
N GLY A 96 -14.66 50.22 -5.00
CA GLY A 96 -15.63 51.27 -4.73
C GLY A 96 -15.68 52.13 -6.00
N ASP A 97 -16.87 52.53 -6.46
CA ASP A 97 -17.18 53.81 -7.12
C ASP A 97 -18.69 54.05 -6.94
#